data_AF-A0AAU6U900-F1
#
_entry.id   AF-A0AAU6U900-F1
#
_cell.length_a   1.000
_cell.length_b   1.000
_cell.length_c   1.000
_cell.angle_alpha   90.00
_cell.angle_beta   90.00
_cell.angle_gamma   90.00
#
_symmetry.space_group_name_H-M   'P 1'
#
loop_
_entity.id
_entity.type
_entity.pdbx_description
1 polymer ?
#
loop_
_entity_poly.entity_id
_entity_poly.type
_entity_poly.pdbx_seq_one_letter_code
_entity_poly.pdbx_strand_id
1 'polypeptide(L)' 'MNQTPGKNHLSALDILLELRCWLADNIEMQAEPAIVAHLPNGYLLTQADCIEAIDTLLHQLRH' A
#
# COMPACT_ATOMS: atom_id res chain seq x y z
N MET A 1 -11.20 -30.20 18.20
CA MET A 1 -11.41 -29.26 17.08
C MET A 1 -10.09 -29.10 16.35
N ASN A 2 -9.94 -29.74 15.21
CA ASN A 2 -8.73 -29.62 14.38
C ASN A 2 -8.79 -28.26 13.68
N GLN A 3 -7.84 -27.37 13.99
CA GLN A 3 -7.69 -26.11 13.29
C GLN A 3 -7.35 -26.40 11.83
N THR A 4 -8.19 -25.94 10.90
CA THR A 4 -7.90 -25.96 9.47
C THR A 4 -6.60 -25.18 9.21
N PRO A 5 -5.57 -25.75 8.56
CA PRO A 5 -4.30 -25.06 8.30
C PRO A 5 -4.37 -23.90 7.28
N GLY A 6 -5.57 -23.39 6.99
CA GLY A 6 -5.86 -22.53 5.84
C GLY A 6 -6.02 -21.04 6.16
N LYS A 7 -5.41 -20.53 7.24
CA LYS A 7 -5.22 -19.09 7.41
C LYS A 7 -3.74 -18.80 7.26
N ASN A 8 -3.27 -18.74 6.01
CA ASN A 8 -2.03 -18.05 5.70
C ASN A 8 -2.19 -16.65 6.29
N HIS A 9 -1.60 -16.41 7.48
CA HIS A 9 -1.56 -15.07 8.02
C HIS A 9 -0.74 -14.29 7.01
N LEU A 10 -1.41 -13.43 6.23
CA LEU A 10 -0.74 -12.52 5.33
C LEU A 10 0.32 -11.81 6.16
N SER A 11 1.59 -11.99 5.77
CA SER A 11 2.65 -11.28 6.43
C SER A 11 2.48 -9.78 6.16
N ALA A 12 3.06 -8.93 7.00
CA ALA A 12 3.04 -7.48 6.74
C ALA A 12 3.61 -7.16 5.34
N LEU A 13 4.58 -7.94 4.86
CA LEU A 13 5.12 -7.83 3.51
C LEU A 13 4.09 -8.15 2.42
N ASP A 14 3.30 -9.22 2.58
CA ASP A 14 2.27 -9.60 1.60
C ASP A 14 1.20 -8.51 1.47
N ILE A 15 0.75 -7.97 2.62
CA ILE A 15 -0.26 -6.90 2.67
C ILE A 15 0.27 -5.63 2.01
N LEU A 16 1.50 -5.23 2.32
CA LEU A 16 2.10 -4.03 1.75
C LEU A 16 2.32 -4.18 0.23
N LEU A 17 2.72 -5.35 -0.23
CA LEU A 17 2.89 -5.61 -1.65
C LEU A 17 1.55 -5.56 -2.40
N GLU A 18 0.49 -6.15 -1.84
CA GLU A 18 -0.85 -6.12 -2.43
C GLU A 18 -1.41 -4.70 -2.48
N LEU A 19 -1.25 -3.93 -1.40
CA LEU A 19 -1.66 -2.52 -1.35
C LEU A 19 -0.89 -1.65 -2.37
N ARG A 20 0.42 -1.88 -2.52
CA ARG A 20 1.25 -1.20 -3.53
C ARG A 20 0.73 -1.45 -4.95
N CYS A 21 0.48 -2.72 -5.29
CA CYS A 21 -0.02 -3.09 -6.61
C CYS A 21 -1.39 -2.47 -6.88
N TRP A 22 -2.30 -2.55 -5.90
CA TRP A 22 -3.62 -1.94 -6.02
C TRP A 22 -3.55 -0.42 -6.26
N LEU A 23 -2.67 0.30 -5.54
CA LEU A 23 -2.48 1.73 -5.76
C LEU A 23 -1.95 2.05 -7.16
N ALA A 24 -0.98 1.28 -7.65
CA ALA A 24 -0.42 1.45 -8.99
C ALA A 24 -1.49 1.24 -10.08
N ASP A 25 -2.27 0.17 -9.98
CA ASP A 25 -3.38 -0.12 -10.90
C ASP A 25 -4.43 0.99 -10.88
N ASN A 26 -4.74 1.56 -9.71
CA ASN A 26 -5.68 2.67 -9.60
C ASN A 26 -5.18 3.93 -10.32
N ILE A 27 -3.88 4.24 -10.24
CA ILE A 27 -3.29 5.38 -10.97
C ILE A 27 -3.40 5.15 -12.48
N GLU A 28 -3.09 3.93 -12.96
CA GLU A 28 -3.23 3.59 -14.38
C GLU A 28 -4.68 3.72 -14.87
N MET A 29 -5.66 3.33 -14.03
CA MET A 29 -7.08 3.44 -14.36
C MET A 29 -7.60 4.89 -14.34
N GLN A 30 -7.07 5.76 -13.48
CA GLN A 30 -7.52 7.15 -13.35
C GLN A 30 -6.71 8.15 -14.19
N ALA A 31 -5.62 7.70 -14.84
CA ALA A 31 -4.67 8.51 -15.61
C ALA A 31 -3.91 9.58 -14.81
N GLU A 32 -4.25 9.81 -13.53
CA GLU A 32 -3.54 10.65 -12.59
C GLU A 32 -3.70 10.12 -11.14
N PRO A 33 -2.73 10.39 -10.24
CA PRO A 33 -2.84 9.97 -8.85
C PRO A 33 -3.94 10.72 -8.10
N ALA A 34 -4.87 9.99 -7.51
CA ALA A 34 -5.94 10.60 -6.71
C ALA A 34 -5.40 11.19 -5.40
N ILE A 35 -6.06 12.24 -4.91
CA ILE A 35 -5.83 12.77 -3.56
C ILE A 35 -6.42 11.80 -2.54
N VAL A 36 -5.56 11.28 -1.67
CA VAL A 36 -5.91 10.38 -0.56
C VAL A 36 -6.29 11.18 0.69
N ALA A 37 -5.57 12.28 0.98
CA ALA A 37 -5.86 13.13 2.15
C ALA A 37 -5.40 14.58 1.96
N HIS A 38 -6.10 15.50 2.63
CA HIS A 38 -5.68 16.89 2.77
C HIS A 38 -4.98 17.05 4.13
N LEU A 39 -3.68 17.34 4.11
CA LEU A 39 -2.92 17.52 5.34
C LEU A 39 -3.06 18.96 5.87
N PRO A 40 -2.98 19.17 7.20
CA PRO A 40 -3.15 20.49 7.81
C PRO A 40 -2.10 21.53 7.38
N ASN A 41 -0.96 21.09 6.86
CA ASN A 41 0.11 21.92 6.33
C ASN A 41 -0.14 22.39 4.87
N GLY A 42 -1.30 22.07 4.30
CA GLY A 42 -1.64 22.39 2.91
C GLY A 42 -1.08 21.40 1.89
N TYR A 43 -0.40 20.34 2.33
CA TYR A 43 0.05 19.27 1.45
C TYR A 43 -1.13 18.35 1.08
N LEU A 44 -1.20 17.99 -0.20
CA LEU A 44 -2.16 17.00 -0.69
C LEU A 44 -1.44 15.66 -0.76
N LEU A 45 -1.81 14.74 0.12
CA LEU A 45 -1.30 13.39 0.07
C LEU A 45 -1.98 12.67 -1.10
N THR A 46 -1.19 12.23 -2.07
CA THR A 46 -1.66 11.53 -3.27
C THR A 46 -1.42 10.03 -3.17
N GLN A 47 -2.02 9.26 -4.08
CA GLN A 47 -1.73 7.83 -4.22
C GLN A 47 -0.25 7.56 -4.51
N ALA A 48 0.43 8.44 -5.26
CA ALA A 48 1.85 8.31 -5.54
C ALA A 48 2.71 8.43 -4.26
N ASP A 49 2.37 9.37 -3.37
CA ASP A 49 3.03 9.50 -2.06
C ASP A 49 2.86 8.22 -1.20
N CYS A 50 1.66 7.63 -1.24
CA CYS A 50 1.40 6.37 -0.55
C CYS A 50 2.23 5.22 -1.10
N ILE A 51 2.41 5.13 -2.43
CA ILE A 51 3.28 4.12 -3.06
C ILE A 51 4.73 4.28 -2.59
N GLU A 52 5.26 5.51 -2.56
CA GLU A 52 6.62 5.79 -2.11
C GLU A 52 6.84 5.41 -0.63
N ALA A 53 5.85 5.71 0.22
CA ALA A 53 5.88 5.31 1.63
C ALA A 53 5.88 3.78 1.79
N ILE A 54 5.07 3.07 0.99
CA ILE A 54 5.03 1.60 0.99
C ILE A 54 6.35 1.02 0.49
N ASP A 55 6.94 1.55 -0.58
CA ASP A 55 8.22 1.10 -1.10
C ASP A 55 9.34 1.26 -0.05
N THR A 56 9.32 2.36 0.69
CA THR A 56 10.25 2.58 1.82
C THR A 56 10.06 1.54 2.93
N LEU A 57 8.81 1.26 3.32
CA LEU A 57 8.50 0.25 4.33
C LEU A 57 8.87 -1.16 3.87
N LEU A 58 8.62 -1.51 2.61
CA LEU A 58 9.01 -2.79 2.02
C LEU A 58 10.53 -2.95 2.01
N HIS A 59 11.29 -1.89 1.73
CA HIS A 59 12.75 -1.90 1.81
C HIS A 59 13.23 -2.13 3.25
N GLN A 60 12.64 -1.44 4.23
CA GLN A 60 12.98 -1.61 5.65
C GLN A 60 12.68 -3.02 6.16
N LEU A 61 11.56 -3.62 5.76
CA LEU A 61 11.17 -4.97 6.19
C LEU A 61 11.97 -6.09 5.51
N ARG A 62 12.70 -5.77 4.43
CA ARG A 62 13.60 -6.71 3.74
C ARG A 62 15.00 -6.77 4.36
N HIS A 63 15.35 -5.83 5.22
CA HIS A 63 16.66 -5.67 5.87
C HIS A 63 16.60 -6.08 7.35
#